data_AF-A0A1G2GR81-F1
#
_entry.id   AF-A0A1G2GR81-F1
#
_cell.length_a   1.000
_cell.length_b   1.000
_cell.length_c   1.000
_cell.angle_alpha   90.00
_cell.angle_beta   90.00
_cell.angle_gamma   90.00
#
_symmetry.space_group_name_H-M   'P 1'
#
loop_
_entity.id
_entity.type
_entity.pdbx_description
1 polymer ?
#
loop_
_entity_poly.entity_id
_entity_poly.type
_entity_poly.pdbx_seq_one_letter_code
_entity_poly.pdbx_strand_id
1 'polypeptide(L)'
;MCEAVQVRAARIDMTKSQSQPDQHFTLLSTLAANAHLGQFTTEQIQVGISEPERAGQEFALFVANGFRAQAEDCFLETNELTIQIPALPRPTLEYLQTKYGIMSIERDTSTTEPVILKLYTVLRPGEKNSISGPEYERRIAVRQNSLLGYQHRNWVVENQGKFPALKELLGKIYIDFPALIVVVSRGYRGFPYLSNDGERWRGRWGWVDDGFDRDGRVASK
;
A
#
# COMPACT_ATOMS: atom_id res chain seq x y z
N MET A 1 33.62 11.60 12.22
CA MET A 1 33.41 11.05 13.57
C MET A 1 31.95 11.32 13.92
N CYS A 2 31.11 10.30 13.82
CA CYS A 2 29.71 10.37 14.25
C CYS A 2 29.53 9.40 15.40
N GLU A 3 29.00 9.91 16.51
CA GLU A 3 28.79 9.19 17.75
C GLU A 3 27.82 8.02 17.56
N ALA A 4 28.23 6.85 18.03
CA ALA A 4 27.38 5.67 18.11
C ALA A 4 26.35 5.89 19.24
N VAL A 5 25.08 6.04 18.85
CA VAL A 5 23.98 6.01 19.81
C VAL A 5 23.85 4.58 20.32
N GLN A 6 24.34 4.32 21.53
CA GLN A 6 24.09 3.06 22.24
C GLN A 6 22.61 2.98 22.59
N VAL A 7 21.85 2.20 21.81
CA VAL A 7 20.49 1.80 22.20
C VAL A 7 20.64 0.79 23.33
N ARG A 8 20.49 1.27 24.58
CA ARG A 8 20.33 0.40 25.74
C ARG A 8 19.03 -0.39 25.55
N ALA A 9 19.14 -1.71 25.42
CA ALA A 9 18.00 -2.60 25.40
C ALA A 9 17.17 -2.41 26.69
N ALA A 10 16.02 -1.77 26.57
CA ALA A 10 15.04 -1.72 27.64
C ALA A 10 14.35 -3.09 27.71
N ARG A 11 14.58 -3.82 28.80
CA ARG A 11 13.88 -5.07 29.09
C ARG A 11 12.45 -4.71 29.50
N ILE A 12 11.49 -4.88 28.60
CA ILE A 12 10.07 -4.64 28.90
C ILE A 12 9.52 -5.93 29.52
N ASP A 13 9.15 -5.84 30.80
CA ASP A 13 8.57 -6.95 31.56
C ASP A 13 7.11 -7.15 31.11
N MET A 14 6.84 -8.24 30.38
CA MET A 14 5.53 -8.48 29.74
C MET A 14 4.43 -8.92 30.71
N THR A 15 4.68 -8.94 32.02
CA THR A 15 3.73 -9.48 33.01
C THR A 15 2.79 -8.44 33.61
N LYS A 16 2.98 -7.14 33.35
CA LYS A 16 2.11 -6.08 33.90
C LYS A 16 1.92 -4.91 32.94
N SER A 17 0.94 -5.01 32.03
CA SER A 17 0.08 -3.88 31.65
C SER A 17 -1.00 -4.36 30.69
N GLN A 18 -2.23 -4.45 31.16
CA GLN A 18 -3.42 -4.68 30.33
C GLN A 18 -3.97 -3.38 29.71
N SER A 19 -3.20 -2.28 29.74
CA SER A 19 -3.64 -1.01 29.18
C SER A 19 -2.56 -0.44 28.25
N GLN A 20 -2.92 -0.37 26.96
CA GLN A 20 -2.27 0.29 25.82
C GLN A 20 -1.44 -0.57 24.85
N PRO A 21 -2.11 -1.47 24.10
CA PRO A 21 -1.59 -1.99 22.83
C PRO A 21 -1.20 -0.88 21.84
N ASP A 22 -1.93 0.24 21.83
CA ASP A 22 -1.81 1.28 20.78
C ASP A 22 -0.55 2.14 20.89
N GLN A 23 -0.06 2.41 22.11
CA GLN A 23 1.17 3.18 22.29
C GLN A 23 2.42 2.34 21.96
N HIS A 24 2.40 1.06 22.32
CA HIS A 24 3.47 0.12 22.00
C HIS A 24 3.51 -0.17 20.48
N PHE A 25 2.35 -0.26 19.83
CA PHE A 25 2.23 -0.38 18.38
C PHE A 25 2.83 0.84 17.68
N THR A 26 2.45 2.05 18.10
CA THR A 26 2.95 3.30 17.49
C THR A 26 4.47 3.45 17.63
N LEU A 27 5.02 3.09 18.80
CA LEU A 27 6.46 3.13 19.04
C LEU A 27 7.22 2.10 18.19
N LEU A 28 6.72 0.86 18.09
CA LEU A 28 7.35 -0.20 17.31
C LEU A 28 7.25 0.04 15.79
N SER A 29 6.13 0.55 15.29
CA SER A 29 5.99 0.98 13.89
C SER A 29 6.92 2.14 13.56
N THR A 30 7.10 3.08 14.49
CA THR A 30 8.04 4.20 14.32
C THR A 30 9.49 3.71 14.33
N LEU A 31 9.85 2.77 15.20
CA LEU A 31 11.20 2.19 15.23
C LEU A 31 11.49 1.33 13.98
N ALA A 32 10.52 0.58 13.48
CA ALA A 32 10.65 -0.20 12.25
C ALA A 32 10.73 0.68 10.99
N ALA A 33 9.97 1.78 10.93
CA ALA A 33 10.03 2.75 9.83
C ALA A 33 11.35 3.54 9.78
N ASN A 34 12.01 3.71 10.93
CA ASN A 34 13.30 4.40 11.04
C ASN A 34 14.51 3.45 11.05
N ALA A 35 14.29 2.14 11.03
CA ALA A 35 15.37 1.17 10.89
C ALA A 35 15.86 1.16 9.44
N HIS A 36 17.14 1.45 9.22
CA HIS A 36 17.79 1.17 7.94
C HIS A 36 17.97 -0.34 7.80
N LEU A 37 16.92 -1.04 7.37
CA LEU A 37 16.83 -2.50 7.26
C LEU A 37 17.96 -3.11 6.40
N GLY A 38 18.65 -2.31 5.57
CA GLY A 38 19.84 -2.71 4.82
C GLY A 38 21.14 -2.83 5.63
N GLN A 39 21.13 -2.59 6.95
CA GLN A 39 22.32 -2.67 7.81
C GLN A 39 22.33 -3.90 8.74
N PHE A 40 21.28 -4.71 8.76
CA PHE A 40 21.22 -5.91 9.59
C PHE A 40 21.67 -7.14 8.78
N THR A 41 22.59 -7.93 9.35
CA THR A 41 22.94 -9.23 8.78
C THR A 41 21.84 -10.24 9.12
N THR A 42 21.67 -11.28 8.28
CA THR A 42 20.64 -12.33 8.44
C THR A 42 20.65 -12.99 9.82
N GLU A 43 21.82 -13.03 10.46
CA GLU A 43 22.05 -13.58 11.81
C GLU A 43 21.51 -12.69 12.94
N GLN A 44 21.43 -11.38 12.73
CA GLN A 44 20.94 -10.42 13.73
C GLN A 44 19.41 -10.39 13.86
N ILE A 45 18.69 -11.12 12.99
CA ILE A 45 17.22 -11.14 12.93
C ILE A 45 16.63 -12.40 13.61
N GLN A 46 17.41 -13.14 14.41
CA GLN A 46 16.94 -14.33 15.14
C GLN A 46 16.50 -14.01 16.58
N VAL A 47 15.21 -13.74 16.83
CA VAL A 47 14.59 -13.92 18.15
C VAL A 47 13.11 -14.37 18.07
N GLY A 48 12.86 -15.62 18.48
CA GLY A 48 11.58 -16.21 18.93
C GLY A 48 10.62 -16.69 17.82
N ILE A 49 10.21 -17.96 17.69
CA ILE A 49 9.56 -18.85 18.67
C ILE A 49 9.65 -20.33 18.19
N SER A 50 9.91 -21.28 19.10
CA SER A 50 9.68 -22.74 18.98
C SER A 50 8.22 -23.08 19.36
N GLU A 51 7.46 -24.05 18.84
CA GLU A 51 7.69 -25.36 18.19
C GLU A 51 6.28 -25.91 17.74
N PRO A 52 6.07 -27.18 17.31
CA PRO A 52 6.21 -27.75 15.96
C PRO A 52 4.88 -28.36 15.42
N GLU A 53 4.98 -29.12 14.31
CA GLU A 53 3.97 -30.04 13.76
C GLU A 53 2.90 -29.48 12.81
N ARG A 54 3.32 -29.24 11.56
CA ARG A 54 2.73 -29.92 10.40
C ARG A 54 3.66 -29.81 9.19
N ALA A 55 4.02 -30.97 8.68
CA ALA A 55 5.02 -31.18 7.65
C ALA A 55 4.63 -30.56 6.29
N GLY A 56 5.64 -30.04 5.58
CA GLY A 56 5.63 -30.01 4.12
C GLY A 56 5.49 -28.64 3.45
N GLN A 57 6.32 -27.66 3.80
CA GLN A 57 7.01 -26.72 2.88
C GLN A 57 7.78 -25.66 3.70
N GLU A 58 9.08 -25.54 3.45
CA GLU A 58 9.97 -24.57 4.10
C GLU A 58 9.75 -23.16 3.56
N PHE A 59 9.52 -22.18 4.45
CA PHE A 59 9.88 -20.78 4.22
C PHE A 59 10.44 -20.18 5.51
N ALA A 60 11.64 -19.61 5.42
CA ALA A 60 12.35 -19.00 6.54
C ALA A 60 11.67 -17.69 6.96
N LEU A 61 11.39 -17.58 8.26
CA LEU A 61 10.58 -16.55 8.89
C LEU A 61 11.46 -15.78 9.88
N PHE A 62 11.44 -14.44 9.85
CA PHE A 62 11.95 -13.63 10.95
C PHE A 62 11.11 -12.37 11.18
N VAL A 63 10.57 -12.22 12.39
CA VAL A 63 10.21 -10.92 12.98
C VAL A 63 10.33 -11.03 14.49
N ALA A 64 11.04 -10.08 15.11
CA ALA A 64 11.01 -9.91 16.56
C ALA A 64 9.61 -9.46 17.02
N ASN A 65 9.18 -9.94 18.19
CA ASN A 65 7.95 -9.57 18.93
C ASN A 65 6.63 -10.27 18.56
N GLY A 66 6.65 -11.56 18.22
CA GLY A 66 5.42 -12.38 18.26
C GLY A 66 4.33 -12.00 17.24
N PHE A 67 4.66 -11.15 16.26
CA PHE A 67 3.83 -10.90 15.09
C PHE A 67 4.43 -11.68 13.91
N ARG A 68 3.62 -12.57 13.31
CA ARG A 68 3.91 -13.10 11.98
C ARG A 68 3.76 -11.95 10.98
N ALA A 69 4.83 -11.26 10.62
CA ALA A 69 4.88 -10.61 9.32
C ALA A 69 5.24 -11.70 8.31
N GLN A 70 4.22 -12.31 7.72
CA GLN A 70 4.40 -12.94 6.43
C GLN A 70 4.74 -11.80 5.45
N ALA A 71 6.01 -11.68 5.08
CA ALA A 71 6.39 -11.06 3.82
C ALA A 71 5.93 -11.98 2.68
N GLU A 72 4.63 -12.24 2.58
CA GLU A 72 4.07 -13.07 1.53
C GLU A 72 3.63 -12.17 0.40
N ASP A 73 4.39 -12.24 -0.71
CA ASP A 73 3.99 -12.59 -2.08
C ASP A 73 2.58 -12.19 -2.57
N CYS A 74 2.00 -11.16 -1.98
CA CYS A 74 0.68 -10.67 -2.33
C CYS A 74 0.77 -9.43 -3.20
N PHE A 75 1.85 -8.66 -3.16
CA PHE A 75 2.07 -7.49 -4.01
C PHE A 75 2.89 -7.87 -5.24
N LEU A 76 2.22 -8.47 -6.22
CA LEU A 76 2.87 -9.11 -7.37
C LEU A 76 2.81 -8.21 -8.60
N GLU A 77 3.96 -7.90 -9.18
CA GLU A 77 4.03 -7.13 -10.43
C GLU A 77 3.43 -7.94 -11.58
N THR A 78 2.53 -7.35 -12.35
CA THR A 78 1.81 -8.06 -13.41
C THR A 78 2.50 -8.00 -14.76
N ASN A 79 3.47 -7.09 -14.94
CA ASN A 79 4.15 -6.79 -16.21
C ASN A 79 3.19 -6.37 -17.35
N GLU A 80 1.95 -5.99 -17.04
CA GLU A 80 0.93 -5.64 -18.04
C GLU A 80 1.11 -4.22 -18.60
N LEU A 81 1.76 -3.32 -17.85
CA LEU A 81 1.84 -1.91 -18.20
C LEU A 81 3.06 -1.23 -17.57
N THR A 82 3.69 -0.34 -18.34
CA THR A 82 4.74 0.56 -17.88
C THR A 82 4.52 1.94 -18.49
N ILE A 83 4.33 2.97 -17.67
CA ILE A 83 4.11 4.36 -18.13
C ILE A 83 5.02 5.30 -17.36
N GLN A 84 5.78 6.13 -18.06
CA GLN A 84 6.53 7.24 -17.45
C GLN A 84 5.57 8.39 -17.16
N ILE A 85 5.52 8.83 -15.91
CA ILE A 85 4.71 9.96 -15.44
C ILE A 85 5.67 11.06 -14.96
N PRO A 86 5.51 12.31 -15.40
CA PRO A 86 6.36 13.42 -14.94
C PRO A 86 6.12 13.74 -13.46
N ALA A 87 6.94 14.65 -12.91
CA ALA A 87 6.66 15.26 -11.62
C ALA A 87 5.30 15.96 -11.63
N LEU A 88 4.46 15.70 -10.63
CA LEU A 88 3.10 16.24 -10.54
C LEU A 88 2.80 16.69 -9.10
N PRO A 89 2.19 17.88 -8.92
CA PRO A 89 1.78 18.33 -7.61
C PRO A 89 0.62 17.47 -7.08
N ARG A 90 0.58 17.25 -5.77
CA ARG A 90 -0.58 16.67 -5.09
C ARG A 90 -1.78 17.62 -5.18
N PRO A 91 -3.02 17.10 -5.19
CA PRO A 91 -4.20 17.96 -5.09
C PRO A 91 -4.26 18.64 -3.71
N THR A 92 -4.78 19.86 -3.66
CA THR A 92 -5.13 20.50 -2.39
C THR A 92 -6.50 20.01 -1.90
N LEU A 93 -6.72 20.05 -0.59
CA LEU A 93 -8.04 19.74 -0.01
C LEU A 93 -9.12 20.67 -0.55
N GLU A 94 -8.85 21.97 -0.68
CA GLU A 94 -9.78 22.97 -1.23
C GLU A 94 -10.25 22.60 -2.65
N TYR A 95 -9.32 22.15 -3.49
CA TYR A 95 -9.65 21.70 -4.84
C TYR A 95 -10.54 20.44 -4.81
N LEU A 96 -10.22 19.48 -3.95
CA LEU A 96 -11.00 18.24 -3.81
C LEU A 96 -12.40 18.50 -3.23
N GLN A 97 -12.52 19.39 -2.26
CA GLN A 97 -13.77 19.89 -1.70
C GLN A 97 -14.63 20.51 -2.80
N THR A 98 -14.08 21.45 -3.54
CA THR A 98 -14.79 22.17 -4.60
C THR A 98 -15.26 21.24 -5.73
N LYS A 99 -14.41 20.31 -6.16
CA LYS A 99 -14.69 19.48 -7.34
C LYS A 99 -15.52 18.22 -7.04
N TYR A 100 -15.38 17.65 -5.84
CA TYR A 100 -15.94 16.33 -5.52
C TYR A 100 -16.72 16.28 -4.21
N GLY A 101 -16.80 17.37 -3.44
CA GLY A 101 -17.45 17.35 -2.12
C GLY A 101 -16.70 16.48 -1.11
N ILE A 102 -15.40 16.28 -1.30
CA ILE A 102 -14.54 15.57 -0.35
C ILE A 102 -14.43 16.39 0.93
N MET A 103 -14.55 15.77 2.11
CA MET A 103 -14.53 16.49 3.37
C MET A 103 -13.13 16.73 3.90
N SER A 104 -12.29 15.70 3.88
CA SER A 104 -10.90 15.73 4.35
C SER A 104 -10.02 14.75 3.59
N ILE A 105 -8.71 14.96 3.69
CA ILE A 105 -7.69 13.99 3.29
C ILE A 105 -7.30 13.23 4.54
N GLU A 106 -7.52 11.92 4.56
CA GLU A 106 -7.05 11.06 5.65
C GLU A 106 -5.56 10.77 5.50
N ARG A 107 -5.12 10.48 4.27
CA ARG A 107 -3.74 10.15 3.94
C ARG A 107 -3.43 10.55 2.51
N ASP A 108 -2.26 11.15 2.28
CA ASP A 108 -1.68 11.28 0.94
C ASP A 108 -0.16 11.02 0.97
N THR A 109 0.25 9.83 0.56
CA THR A 109 1.66 9.40 0.47
C THR A 109 2.20 9.44 -0.96
N SER A 110 1.43 9.97 -1.91
CA SER A 110 1.79 9.93 -3.32
C SER A 110 3.04 10.75 -3.63
N THR A 111 3.92 10.27 -4.51
CA THR A 111 5.13 11.03 -4.85
C THR A 111 4.80 12.29 -5.67
N THR A 112 5.63 13.31 -5.57
CA THR A 112 5.62 14.50 -6.44
C THR A 112 6.76 14.49 -7.45
N GLU A 113 7.65 13.52 -7.38
CA GLU A 113 8.77 13.31 -8.29
C GLU A 113 8.33 12.54 -9.54
N PRO A 114 9.10 12.57 -10.65
CA PRO A 114 8.85 11.72 -11.80
C PRO A 114 8.87 10.24 -11.41
N VAL A 115 8.00 9.45 -12.03
CA VAL A 115 7.77 8.07 -11.61
C VAL A 115 7.41 7.15 -12.76
N ILE A 116 7.73 5.87 -12.62
CA ILE A 116 7.29 4.83 -13.53
C ILE A 116 6.05 4.18 -12.93
N LEU A 117 4.89 4.29 -13.58
CA LEU A 117 3.72 3.51 -13.22
C LEU A 117 3.89 2.08 -13.72
N LYS A 118 3.78 1.15 -12.78
CA LYS A 118 3.65 -0.30 -12.97
C LYS A 118 2.37 -0.79 -12.31
N LEU A 119 1.86 -1.93 -12.78
CA LEU A 119 0.67 -2.56 -12.23
C LEU A 119 1.03 -3.75 -11.37
N TYR A 120 0.35 -3.84 -10.23
CA TYR A 120 0.47 -4.94 -9.28
C TYR A 120 -0.90 -5.53 -9.00
N THR A 121 -0.96 -6.77 -8.55
CA THR A 121 -2.13 -7.30 -7.85
C THR A 121 -1.80 -7.42 -6.36
N VAL A 122 -2.83 -7.35 -5.52
CA VAL A 122 -2.75 -7.69 -4.09
C VAL A 122 -3.27 -9.09 -3.79
N LEU A 123 -3.81 -9.80 -4.80
CA LEU A 123 -4.31 -11.17 -4.65
C LEU A 123 -3.15 -12.17 -4.67
N ARG A 124 -3.20 -13.13 -3.74
CA ARG A 124 -2.26 -14.23 -3.66
C ARG A 124 -2.64 -15.35 -4.63
N PRO A 125 -1.68 -16.19 -5.03
CA PRO A 125 -1.98 -17.45 -5.70
C PRO A 125 -3.02 -18.27 -4.89
N GLY A 126 -4.17 -18.56 -5.50
CA GLY A 126 -5.27 -19.28 -4.86
C GLY A 126 -6.44 -18.42 -4.36
N GLU A 127 -6.25 -17.10 -4.21
CA GLU A 127 -7.36 -16.17 -3.95
C GLU A 127 -8.07 -15.83 -5.27
N LYS A 128 -9.24 -16.42 -5.48
CA LYS A 128 -9.82 -16.48 -6.83
C LYS A 128 -10.58 -15.22 -7.28
N ASN A 129 -11.18 -14.47 -6.35
CA ASN A 129 -12.19 -13.47 -6.73
C ASN A 129 -12.03 -12.11 -6.05
N SER A 130 -11.73 -12.07 -4.75
CA SER A 130 -11.61 -10.81 -4.01
C SER A 130 -10.99 -11.00 -2.62
N ILE A 131 -10.61 -9.87 -2.02
CA ILE A 131 -10.29 -9.70 -0.61
C ILE A 131 -11.10 -8.55 -0.02
N SER A 132 -11.32 -8.56 1.29
CA SER A 132 -12.08 -7.50 1.99
C SER A 132 -11.31 -6.17 2.04
N GLY A 133 -12.02 -5.05 2.27
CA GLY A 133 -11.41 -3.73 2.47
C GLY A 133 -10.28 -3.71 3.51
N PRO A 134 -10.51 -4.24 4.73
CA PRO A 134 -9.46 -4.30 5.74
C PRO A 134 -8.24 -5.15 5.33
N GLU A 135 -8.46 -6.23 4.57
CA GLU A 135 -7.36 -7.04 4.03
C GLU A 135 -6.57 -6.28 2.97
N TYR A 136 -7.29 -5.64 2.03
CA TYR A 136 -6.69 -4.80 1.00
C TYR A 136 -5.84 -3.69 1.62
N GLU A 137 -6.40 -2.96 2.57
CA GLU A 137 -5.70 -1.88 3.25
C GLU A 137 -4.44 -2.37 3.97
N ARG A 138 -4.51 -3.52 4.65
CA ARG A 138 -3.33 -4.11 5.30
C ARG A 138 -2.23 -4.45 4.29
N ARG A 139 -2.60 -5.00 3.13
CA ARG A 139 -1.63 -5.40 2.09
C ARG A 139 -0.96 -4.21 1.42
N ILE A 140 -1.69 -3.11 1.19
CA ILE A 140 -1.09 -1.90 0.61
C ILE A 140 -0.34 -1.05 1.65
N ALA A 141 -0.63 -1.21 2.95
CA ALA A 141 0.03 -0.45 4.01
C ALA A 141 1.56 -0.63 4.02
N VAL A 142 2.06 -1.82 3.69
CA VAL A 142 3.51 -2.10 3.63
C VAL A 142 4.21 -1.44 2.43
N ARG A 143 3.45 -0.87 1.48
CA ARG A 143 3.95 -0.23 0.25
C ARG A 143 3.56 1.24 0.13
N GLN A 144 3.04 1.90 1.17
CA GLN A 144 2.47 3.25 1.07
C GLN A 144 3.33 4.30 0.33
N ASN A 145 4.66 4.23 0.44
CA ASN A 145 5.58 5.16 -0.22
C ASN A 145 5.87 4.86 -1.71
N SER A 146 5.42 3.71 -2.23
CA SER A 146 5.54 3.33 -3.65
C SER A 146 4.23 3.47 -4.42
N LEU A 147 3.10 3.59 -3.74
CA LEU A 147 1.78 3.69 -4.37
C LEU A 147 1.59 5.04 -5.07
N LEU A 148 0.81 5.04 -6.13
CA LEU A 148 0.45 6.25 -6.86
C LEU A 148 -0.90 6.79 -6.40
N GLY A 149 -1.11 8.09 -6.62
CA GLY A 149 -2.27 8.86 -6.12
C GLY A 149 -3.07 9.59 -7.20
N TYR A 150 -3.94 10.51 -6.75
CA TYR A 150 -4.90 11.24 -7.60
C TYR A 150 -4.27 11.96 -8.80
N GLN A 151 -3.15 12.64 -8.59
CA GLN A 151 -2.46 13.40 -9.64
C GLN A 151 -1.97 12.48 -10.76
N HIS A 152 -1.44 11.30 -10.41
CA HIS A 152 -0.99 10.30 -11.37
C HIS A 152 -2.18 9.74 -12.15
N ARG A 153 -3.27 9.41 -11.46
CA ARG A 153 -4.51 8.94 -12.09
C ARG A 153 -5.03 9.94 -13.12
N ASN A 154 -5.10 11.22 -12.77
CA ASN A 154 -5.59 12.25 -13.69
C ASN A 154 -4.68 12.42 -14.89
N TRP A 155 -3.37 12.44 -14.66
CA TRP A 155 -2.41 12.54 -15.75
C TRP A 155 -2.56 11.37 -16.73
N VAL A 156 -2.76 10.14 -16.23
CA VAL A 156 -3.04 8.97 -17.07
C VAL A 156 -4.31 9.18 -17.90
N VAL A 157 -5.40 9.68 -17.31
CA VAL A 157 -6.65 9.98 -18.05
C VAL A 157 -6.42 11.01 -19.15
N GLU A 158 -5.68 12.08 -18.87
CA GLU A 158 -5.40 13.17 -19.82
C GLU A 158 -4.48 12.73 -20.96
N ASN A 159 -3.59 11.78 -20.69
CA ASN A 159 -2.57 11.33 -21.63
C ASN A 159 -2.83 9.94 -22.22
N GLN A 160 -3.97 9.31 -21.92
CA GLN A 160 -4.26 7.91 -22.28
C GLN A 160 -4.15 7.60 -23.77
N GLY A 161 -4.41 8.58 -24.65
CA GLY A 161 -4.29 8.42 -26.10
C GLY A 161 -2.86 8.13 -26.58
N LYS A 162 -1.85 8.36 -25.72
CA LYS A 162 -0.43 8.12 -26.02
C LYS A 162 0.02 6.69 -25.70
N PHE A 163 -0.82 5.88 -25.06
CA PHE A 163 -0.44 4.57 -24.51
C PHE A 163 -1.34 3.45 -25.07
N PRO A 164 -0.96 2.83 -26.20
CA PRO A 164 -1.71 1.69 -26.76
C PRO A 164 -1.89 0.54 -25.76
N ALA A 165 -0.85 0.19 -25.00
CA ALA A 165 -0.92 -0.84 -23.96
C ALA A 165 -1.99 -0.55 -22.89
N LEU A 166 -2.18 0.71 -22.52
CA LEU A 166 -3.25 1.11 -21.60
C LEU A 166 -4.64 0.90 -22.23
N LYS A 167 -4.79 1.15 -23.53
CA LYS A 167 -6.04 0.92 -24.27
C LYS A 167 -6.38 -0.57 -24.35
N GLU A 168 -5.40 -1.45 -24.49
CA GLU A 168 -5.60 -2.91 -24.55
C GLU A 168 -6.13 -3.51 -23.24
N LEU A 169 -5.99 -2.79 -22.13
CA LEU A 169 -6.49 -3.18 -20.80
C LEU A 169 -7.93 -2.71 -20.54
N LEU A 170 -8.53 -1.90 -21.43
CA LEU A 170 -9.92 -1.47 -21.30
C LEU A 170 -10.87 -2.67 -21.25
N GLY A 171 -11.82 -2.62 -20.32
CA GLY A 171 -12.80 -3.69 -20.14
C GLY A 171 -12.28 -4.93 -19.41
N LYS A 172 -10.98 -4.98 -19.10
CA LYS A 172 -10.35 -6.15 -18.45
C LYS A 172 -10.02 -5.92 -16.98
N ILE A 173 -9.70 -4.68 -16.60
CA ILE A 173 -9.21 -4.36 -15.26
C ILE A 173 -9.74 -3.01 -14.75
N TYR A 174 -9.61 -2.81 -13.44
CA TYR A 174 -9.61 -1.51 -12.76
C TYR A 174 -8.18 -1.18 -12.30
N ILE A 175 -7.85 0.11 -12.20
CA ILE A 175 -6.52 0.52 -11.71
C ILE A 175 -6.65 1.48 -10.54
N ASP A 176 -6.25 1.03 -9.36
CA ASP A 176 -6.32 1.75 -8.10
C ASP A 176 -5.10 2.65 -7.91
N PHE A 177 -5.34 3.84 -7.36
CA PHE A 177 -4.31 4.81 -6.99
C PHE A 177 -4.43 5.13 -5.48
N PRO A 178 -4.12 4.15 -4.60
CA PRO A 178 -4.50 4.20 -3.18
C PRO A 178 -3.56 5.02 -2.28
N ALA A 179 -2.58 5.72 -2.85
CA ALA A 179 -1.71 6.60 -2.07
C ALA A 179 -2.48 7.79 -1.46
N LEU A 180 -3.57 8.21 -2.11
CA LEU A 180 -4.54 9.16 -1.56
C LEU A 180 -5.75 8.42 -1.00
N ILE A 181 -6.03 8.59 0.29
CA ILE A 181 -7.29 8.24 0.93
C ILE A 181 -7.97 9.52 1.41
N VAL A 182 -9.22 9.69 0.99
CA VAL A 182 -10.08 10.82 1.36
C VAL A 182 -11.29 10.34 2.15
N VAL A 183 -11.89 11.25 2.91
CA VAL A 183 -13.16 11.02 3.60
C VAL A 183 -14.25 11.85 2.94
N VAL A 184 -15.38 11.23 2.63
CA VAL A 184 -16.57 11.90 2.06
C VAL A 184 -17.66 12.10 3.11
N SER A 185 -18.77 12.74 2.72
CA SER A 185 -19.94 12.89 3.58
C SER A 185 -20.38 11.53 4.13
N ARG A 186 -20.72 11.46 5.43
CA ARG A 186 -21.03 10.24 6.21
C ARG A 186 -19.81 9.44 6.70
N GLY A 187 -18.59 9.96 6.52
CA GLY A 187 -17.38 9.38 7.12
C GLY A 187 -16.78 8.21 6.32
N TYR A 188 -17.34 7.91 5.15
CA TYR A 188 -16.81 6.86 4.28
C TYR A 188 -15.48 7.25 3.65
N ARG A 189 -14.63 6.25 3.46
CA ARG A 189 -13.27 6.41 2.96
C ARG A 189 -13.19 5.99 1.50
N GLY A 190 -12.46 6.74 0.71
CA GLY A 190 -12.29 6.43 -0.71
C GLY A 190 -10.92 6.76 -1.26
N PHE A 191 -10.56 6.11 -2.36
CA PHE A 191 -9.33 6.33 -3.09
C PHE A 191 -9.63 6.54 -4.59
N PRO A 192 -8.78 7.27 -5.33
CA PRO A 192 -8.96 7.44 -6.75
C PRO A 192 -8.64 6.15 -7.50
N TYR A 193 -9.44 5.80 -8.51
CA TYR A 193 -9.15 4.68 -9.41
C TYR A 193 -9.54 5.01 -10.85
N LEU A 194 -9.10 4.16 -11.78
CA LEU A 194 -9.50 4.17 -13.18
C LEU A 194 -10.54 3.08 -13.44
N SER A 195 -11.69 3.49 -13.99
CA SER A 195 -12.71 2.60 -14.51
C SER A 195 -12.78 2.69 -16.03
N ASN A 196 -13.30 1.63 -16.65
CA ASN A 196 -13.70 1.68 -18.06
C ASN A 196 -15.09 2.32 -18.20
N ASP A 197 -15.37 2.90 -19.38
CA ASP A 197 -16.71 3.26 -19.85
C ASP A 197 -17.05 2.66 -21.24
N GLY A 198 -16.27 1.67 -21.69
CA GLY A 198 -16.36 1.01 -22.99
C GLY A 198 -15.38 1.54 -24.04
N GLU A 199 -15.06 2.83 -24.01
CA GLU A 199 -14.25 3.48 -25.06
C GLU A 199 -12.99 4.14 -24.53
N ARG A 200 -12.97 4.50 -23.24
CA ARG A 200 -11.86 5.22 -22.60
C ARG A 200 -11.77 4.95 -21.10
N TRP A 201 -10.62 5.31 -20.55
CA TRP A 201 -10.43 5.35 -19.10
C TRP A 201 -11.05 6.61 -18.51
N ARG A 202 -11.77 6.44 -17.41
CA ARG A 202 -12.29 7.52 -16.58
C ARG A 202 -11.79 7.42 -15.15
N GLY A 203 -11.54 8.57 -14.54
CA GLY A 203 -11.23 8.65 -13.12
C GLY A 203 -12.48 8.58 -12.27
N ARG A 204 -12.49 7.68 -11.29
CA ARG A 204 -13.57 7.50 -10.29
C ARG A 204 -12.98 7.43 -8.87
N TRP A 205 -13.87 7.22 -7.90
CA TRP A 205 -13.57 7.05 -6.47
C TRP A 205 -14.09 5.70 -6.00
N GLY A 206 -13.21 4.84 -5.50
CA GLY A 206 -13.52 3.51 -4.98
C GLY A 206 -13.59 3.56 -3.47
N TRP A 207 -14.42 2.72 -2.87
CA TRP A 207 -14.56 2.66 -1.41
C TRP A 207 -13.46 1.78 -0.84
N VAL A 208 -12.74 2.27 0.17
CA VAL A 208 -11.68 1.49 0.84
C VAL A 208 -12.28 0.22 1.45
N ASP A 209 -13.50 0.32 1.98
CA ASP A 209 -14.17 -0.74 2.73
C ASP A 209 -14.70 -1.89 1.85
N ASP A 210 -14.92 -1.64 0.55
CA ASP A 210 -15.47 -2.62 -0.40
C ASP A 210 -14.47 -3.74 -0.74
N GLY A 211 -13.16 -3.46 -0.59
CA GLY A 211 -12.10 -4.42 -0.87
C GLY A 211 -11.52 -4.35 -2.28
N PHE A 212 -10.82 -5.41 -2.66
CA PHE A 212 -10.12 -5.53 -3.93
C PHE A 212 -10.59 -6.80 -4.64
N ASP A 213 -10.92 -6.70 -5.93
CA ASP A 213 -11.36 -7.82 -6.74
C ASP A 213 -10.28 -8.30 -7.72
N ARG A 214 -10.55 -9.40 -8.43
CA ARG A 214 -9.61 -10.02 -9.39
C ARG A 214 -9.27 -9.15 -10.60
N ASP A 215 -10.14 -8.21 -10.94
CA ASP A 215 -9.95 -7.31 -12.07
C ASP A 215 -9.21 -6.03 -11.60
N GLY A 216 -9.14 -5.79 -10.30
CA GLY A 216 -8.33 -4.74 -9.70
C GLY A 216 -6.83 -4.88 -10.01
N ARG A 217 -6.17 -3.75 -10.19
CA ARG A 217 -4.72 -3.58 -10.24
C ARG A 217 -4.32 -2.40 -9.39
N VAL A 218 -3.22 -2.49 -8.67
CA VAL A 218 -2.66 -1.39 -7.88
C VAL A 218 -1.58 -0.68 -8.68
N ALA A 219 -1.72 0.63 -8.86
CA ALA A 219 -0.69 1.45 -9.47
C ALA A 219 0.43 1.76 -8.45
N SER A 220 1.66 1.37 -8.79
CA SER A 220 2.85 1.59 -7.96
C SER A 220 4.08 1.87 -8.82
N LYS A 221 5.09 2.44 -8.19
CA LYS A 221 6.43 2.65 -8.72
C LYS A 221 7.38 1.50 -8.41
#